data_AF-A0A8C5STR7-F1
#
_entry.id   AF-A0A8C5STR7-F1
#
_cell.length_a   1.000
_cell.length_b   1.000
_cell.length_c   1.000
_cell.angle_alpha   90.00
_cell.angle_beta   90.00
_cell.angle_gamma   90.00
#
_symmetry.space_group_name_H-M   'P 1'
#
loop_
_entity.id
_entity.type
_entity.pdbx_description
1 polymer ?
#
loop_
_entity_poly.entity_id
_entity_poly.type
_entity_poly.pdbx_seq_one_letter_code
_entity_poly.pdbx_strand_id
1 'polypeptide(L)'
;MFEKLALYCNSYAELIPVSFVLGFYVTLVVSRWWGQYESIPWPDRIMNLVSSGVDGKDEYGRLLRRTLMRYINLLSVLILRSVSTAVFKRFPSMEHVVTAGRHCQDNSARMKCHESWCTS
;
A
#
# COMPACT_ATOMS: atom_id res chain seq x y z
N MET A 1 14.90 -51.46 13.85
CA MET A 1 14.55 -50.93 12.51
C MET A 1 14.40 -49.41 12.54
N PHE A 2 13.59 -48.86 13.45
CA PHE A 2 13.38 -47.41 13.62
C PHE A 2 14.67 -46.61 13.91
N GLU A 3 15.56 -47.13 14.75
CA GLU A 3 16.81 -46.46 15.14
C GLU A 3 17.77 -46.22 13.96
N LYS A 4 17.88 -47.18 13.04
CA LYS A 4 18.66 -47.01 11.80
C LYS A 4 18.06 -45.95 10.87
N LEU A 5 16.73 -45.82 10.86
CA LEU A 5 16.03 -44.80 10.08
C LEU A 5 16.24 -43.40 10.68
N ALA A 6 16.16 -43.27 12.01
CA ALA A 6 16.40 -42.01 12.71
C ALA A 6 17.84 -41.50 12.50
N LEU A 7 18.83 -42.39 12.57
CA LEU A 7 20.23 -42.04 12.30
C LEU A 7 20.47 -41.64 10.84
N TYR A 8 19.81 -42.32 9.89
CA TYR A 8 19.85 -41.95 8.48
C TYR A 8 19.25 -40.55 8.27
N CYS A 9 18.04 -40.27 8.78
CA CYS A 9 17.44 -38.93 8.68
C CYS A 9 18.30 -37.83 9.32
N ASN A 10 18.97 -38.10 10.44
CA ASN A 10 19.87 -37.15 11.09
C ASN A 10 21.07 -36.80 10.21
N SER A 11 21.64 -37.77 9.50
CA SER A 11 22.77 -37.51 8.58
C SER A 11 22.41 -36.66 7.35
N TYR A 12 21.14 -36.60 6.95
CA TYR A 12 20.68 -35.75 5.84
C TYR A 12 20.20 -34.37 6.30
N ALA A 13 19.94 -34.17 7.60
CA ALA A 13 19.50 -32.89 8.14
C ALA A 13 20.57 -31.78 8.01
N GLU A 14 21.85 -32.14 7.84
CA GLU A 14 22.99 -31.22 7.78
C GLU A 14 23.55 -31.00 6.37
N LEU A 15 23.03 -31.69 5.33
CA LEU A 15 23.69 -31.75 4.02
C LEU A 15 23.67 -30.42 3.25
N ILE A 16 22.76 -29.51 3.60
CA ILE A 16 22.78 -28.09 3.20
C ILE A 16 22.31 -27.30 4.43
N PRO A 17 23.10 -26.34 4.97
CA PRO A 17 22.63 -25.53 6.08
C PRO A 17 21.44 -24.71 5.58
N VAL A 18 20.23 -25.12 5.99
CA VAL A 18 18.96 -24.46 5.63
C VAL A 18 19.05 -22.96 5.91
N SER A 19 19.80 -22.58 6.95
CA SER A 19 20.11 -21.21 7.32
C SER A 19 20.72 -20.37 6.19
N PHE A 20 21.57 -20.96 5.32
CA PHE A 20 22.18 -20.23 4.20
C PHE A 20 21.16 -19.91 3.11
N VAL A 21 20.39 -20.91 2.68
CA VAL A 21 19.32 -20.73 1.67
C VAL A 21 18.23 -19.81 2.21
N LEU A 22 17.88 -19.96 3.47
CA LEU A 22 16.92 -19.11 4.15
C LEU A 22 17.43 -17.66 4.25
N GLY A 23 18.71 -17.45 4.54
CA GLY A 23 19.31 -16.12 4.56
C GLY A 23 19.24 -15.42 3.20
N PHE A 24 19.56 -16.12 2.11
CA PHE A 24 19.41 -15.58 0.76
C PHE A 24 17.95 -15.30 0.41
N TYR A 25 17.05 -16.23 0.72
CA TYR A 25 15.61 -16.09 0.47
C TYR A 25 15.02 -14.88 1.21
N VAL A 26 15.28 -14.75 2.51
CA VAL A 26 14.79 -13.63 3.33
C VAL A 26 15.35 -12.31 2.81
N THR A 27 16.63 -12.25 2.45
CA THR A 27 17.25 -11.04 1.88
C THR A 27 16.55 -10.62 0.58
N LEU A 28 16.25 -11.58 -0.30
CA LEU A 28 15.53 -11.33 -1.53
C LEU A 28 14.09 -10.85 -1.27
N VAL A 29 13.37 -11.48 -0.34
CA VAL A 29 12.01 -11.08 0.05
C VAL A 29 11.98 -9.67 0.61
N VAL A 30 12.89 -9.33 1.54
CA VAL A 30 12.98 -8.00 2.15
C VAL A 30 13.31 -6.93 1.10
N SER A 31 14.26 -7.22 0.20
CA SER A 31 14.61 -6.31 -0.89
C SER A 31 13.42 -6.01 -1.81
N ARG A 32 12.67 -7.05 -2.20
CA ARG A 32 11.45 -6.87 -3.01
C ARG A 32 10.35 -6.14 -2.27
N TRP A 33 10.14 -6.46 -0.99
CA TRP A 33 9.15 -5.79 -0.15
C TRP A 33 9.47 -4.30 0.02
N TRP A 34 10.74 -3.97 0.27
CA TRP A 34 11.19 -2.59 0.36
C TRP A 34 11.02 -1.84 -0.98
N GLY A 35 11.37 -2.48 -2.10
CA GLY A 35 11.14 -1.90 -3.43
C GLY A 35 9.65 -1.66 -3.72
N GLN A 36 8.76 -2.55 -3.27
CA GLN A 36 7.32 -2.33 -3.34
C GLN A 36 6.90 -1.13 -2.48
N TYR A 37 7.41 -1.03 -1.25
CA TYR A 37 7.11 0.09 -0.34
C TYR A 37 7.55 1.43 -0.92
N GLU A 38 8.76 1.52 -1.49
CA GLU A 38 9.28 2.74 -2.11
C GLU A 38 8.52 3.13 -3.38
N SER A 39 7.98 2.14 -4.11
CA SER A 39 7.17 2.40 -5.31
C SER A 39 5.78 2.97 -5.03
N ILE A 40 5.32 2.97 -3.78
CA ILE A 40 4.03 3.56 -3.40
C ILE A 40 4.16 5.09 -3.51
N PRO A 41 3.43 5.75 -4.43
CA PRO A 41 3.56 7.19 -4.61
C PRO A 41 2.98 7.92 -3.39
N TRP A 42 3.85 8.54 -2.60
CA TRP A 42 3.45 9.41 -1.50
C TRP A 42 2.71 10.65 -2.03
N PRO A 43 1.52 10.98 -1.49
CA PRO A 43 0.72 12.09 -1.97
C PRO A 43 1.41 13.45 -1.81
N ASP A 44 2.36 13.59 -0.88
CA ASP A 44 3.10 14.83 -0.62
C ASP A 44 3.88 15.36 -1.83
N ARG A 45 4.58 14.48 -2.56
CA ARG A 45 5.35 14.87 -3.75
C ARG A 45 4.43 15.37 -4.86
N ILE A 46 3.30 14.69 -5.05
CA ILE A 46 2.31 15.07 -6.07
C ILE A 46 1.57 16.34 -5.65
N MET A 47 1.26 16.52 -4.36
CA MET A 47 0.65 17.73 -3.83
C MET A 47 1.51 18.96 -4.10
N ASN A 48 2.81 18.87 -3.87
CA ASN A 48 3.75 19.96 -4.14
C ASN A 48 3.77 20.31 -5.64
N LEU A 49 3.82 19.30 -6.52
CA LEU A 49 3.79 19.50 -7.97
C LEU A 49 2.48 20.14 -8.44
N VAL A 50 1.33 19.68 -7.92
CA VAL A 50 0.02 20.26 -8.25
C VAL A 50 -0.12 21.68 -7.70
N SER A 51 0.45 21.96 -6.53
CA SER A 51 0.42 23.29 -5.93
C SER A 51 1.30 24.29 -6.68
N SER A 52 2.42 23.85 -7.26
CA SER A 52 3.32 24.71 -8.04
C SER A 52 2.95 24.79 -9.52
N GLY A 53 2.32 23.75 -10.08
CA GLY A 53 1.99 23.67 -11.51
C GLY A 53 0.63 24.25 -11.88
N VAL A 54 -0.26 24.48 -10.90
CA VAL A 54 -1.57 25.11 -11.12
C VAL A 54 -1.53 26.55 -10.63
N ASP A 55 -1.20 27.45 -11.55
CA ASP A 55 -1.32 28.89 -11.32
C ASP A 55 -2.79 29.33 -11.29
N GLY A 56 -3.08 30.32 -10.45
CA GLY A 56 -4.41 30.89 -10.29
C GLY A 56 -4.90 30.88 -8.84
N LYS A 57 -5.05 32.09 -8.29
CA LYS A 57 -5.78 32.32 -7.02
C LYS A 57 -7.30 32.29 -7.23
N ASP A 58 -7.74 32.18 -8.47
CA ASP A 58 -9.13 32.18 -8.87
C ASP A 58 -9.83 30.91 -8.39
N GLU A 59 -11.16 30.99 -8.28
CA GLU A 59 -11.99 29.87 -7.83
C GLU A 59 -11.81 28.62 -8.69
N TYR A 60 -11.59 28.79 -9.99
CA TYR A 60 -11.30 27.72 -10.93
C TYR A 60 -9.98 27.00 -10.61
N GLY A 61 -8.89 27.74 -10.35
CA GLY A 61 -7.60 27.17 -9.96
C GLY A 61 -7.64 26.46 -8.60
N ARG A 62 -8.48 26.96 -7.67
CA ARG A 62 -8.76 26.28 -6.40
C ARG A 62 -9.54 24.98 -6.61
N LEU A 63 -10.54 24.99 -7.49
CA LEU A 63 -11.33 23.80 -7.83
C LEU A 63 -10.46 22.74 -8.52
N LEU A 64 -9.60 23.15 -9.45
CA LEU A 64 -8.71 22.27 -10.20
C LEU A 64 -7.73 21.54 -9.27
N ARG A 65 -7.03 22.27 -8.37
CA ARG A 65 -6.13 21.65 -7.38
C ARG A 65 -6.84 20.64 -6.49
N ARG A 66 -8.06 20.97 -6.02
CA ARG A 66 -8.88 20.05 -5.21
C ARG A 66 -9.30 18.80 -5.99
N THR A 67 -9.71 18.96 -7.25
CA THR A 67 -10.13 17.85 -8.10
C THR A 67 -8.97 16.93 -8.46
N LEU A 68 -7.79 17.48 -8.76
CA LEU A 68 -6.57 16.70 -9.01
C LEU A 68 -6.18 15.89 -7.78
N MET A 69 -6.13 16.52 -6.59
CA MET A 69 -5.82 15.80 -5.35
C MET A 69 -6.85 14.70 -5.05
N ARG A 70 -8.13 14.91 -5.38
CA ARG A 70 -9.16 13.87 -5.24
C ARG A 70 -8.90 12.68 -6.16
N TYR A 71 -8.55 12.91 -7.42
CA TYR A 71 -8.22 11.83 -8.36
C TYR A 71 -6.98 11.05 -7.93
N ILE A 72 -5.95 11.72 -7.42
CA ILE A 72 -4.74 11.06 -6.90
C ILE A 72 -5.09 10.17 -5.70
N ASN A 73 -5.87 10.68 -4.75
CA ASN A 73 -6.32 9.88 -3.60
C ASN A 73 -7.14 8.67 -4.04
N LEU A 74 -8.06 8.86 -5.00
CA LEU A 74 -8.85 7.75 -5.56
C LEU A 74 -7.95 6.70 -6.23
N LEU A 75 -6.97 7.12 -7.00
CA LEU A 75 -6.02 6.23 -7.67
C LEU A 75 -5.20 5.43 -6.65
N SER A 76 -4.71 6.07 -5.58
CA SER A 76 -3.99 5.38 -4.50
C SER A 76 -4.86 4.31 -3.83
N VAL A 77 -6.14 4.60 -3.56
CA VAL A 77 -7.08 3.62 -2.99
C VAL A 77 -7.32 2.45 -3.96
N LEU A 78 -7.44 2.70 -5.26
CA LEU A 78 -7.64 1.64 -6.25
C LEU A 78 -6.42 0.73 -6.40
N ILE A 79 -5.21 1.29 -6.40
CA ILE A 79 -3.96 0.52 -6.45
C ILE A 79 -3.77 -0.26 -5.15
N LEU A 80 -3.99 0.36 -4.00
CA LEU A 80 -3.89 -0.34 -2.71
C LEU A 80 -4.92 -1.47 -2.59
N ARG A 81 -6.12 -1.29 -3.14
CA ARG A 81 -7.15 -2.33 -3.19
C ARG A 81 -6.74 -3.55 -4.03
N SER A 82 -5.96 -3.38 -5.10
CA SER A 82 -5.55 -4.51 -5.96
C SER A 82 -4.38 -5.29 -5.38
N VAL A 83 -3.54 -4.66 -4.56
CA VAL A 83 -2.33 -5.29 -3.99
C VAL A 83 -2.55 -5.73 -2.54
N SER A 84 -3.36 -5.00 -1.76
CA SER A 84 -3.60 -5.28 -0.34
C SER A 84 -4.95 -5.93 -0.10
N THR A 85 -4.92 -7.12 0.49
CA THR A 85 -6.13 -7.82 0.94
C THR A 85 -6.85 -7.10 2.07
N ALA A 86 -6.13 -6.30 2.89
CA ALA A 86 -6.73 -5.49 3.95
C ALA A 86 -7.61 -4.37 3.38
N VAL A 87 -7.10 -3.66 2.36
CA VAL A 87 -7.85 -2.59 1.67
C VAL A 87 -8.98 -3.18 0.82
N PHE A 88 -8.75 -4.34 0.20
CA PHE A 88 -9.81 -5.09 -0.49
C PHE A 88 -10.96 -5.47 0.43
N LYS A 89 -10.69 -5.95 1.66
CA LYS A 89 -11.73 -6.24 2.66
C LYS A 89 -12.50 -5.00 3.10
N ARG A 90 -11.83 -3.84 3.16
CA ARG A 90 -12.46 -2.55 3.53
C ARG A 90 -13.33 -1.98 2.41
N PHE A 91 -12.93 -2.17 1.16
CA PHE A 91 -13.66 -1.71 -0.04
C PHE A 91 -13.87 -2.87 -1.01
N PRO A 92 -14.78 -3.81 -0.71
CA PRO A 92 -14.95 -5.02 -1.51
C PRO A 92 -15.61 -4.77 -2.87
N SER A 93 -16.47 -3.75 -2.99
CA SER A 93 -17.09 -3.35 -4.26
C SER A 93 -16.75 -1.90 -4.64
N MET A 94 -16.84 -1.58 -5.94
CA MET A 94 -16.60 -0.21 -6.42
C MET A 94 -17.60 0.79 -5.83
N GLU A 95 -18.82 0.36 -5.49
CA GLU A 95 -19.82 1.20 -4.82
C GLU A 95 -19.36 1.67 -3.43
N HIS A 96 -18.59 0.85 -2.70
CA HIS A 96 -18.01 1.25 -1.42
C HIS A 96 -16.97 2.36 -1.59
N VAL A 97 -16.17 2.29 -2.67
CA VAL A 97 -15.18 3.33 -3.02
C VAL A 97 -15.88 4.64 -3.36
N VAL A 98 -16.91 4.58 -4.21
CA VAL A 98 -17.66 5.78 -4.63
C VAL A 98 -18.44 6.38 -3.46
N THR A 99 -19.00 5.56 -2.57
CA THR A 99 -19.74 6.04 -1.40
C THR A 99 -18.83 6.68 -0.35
N ALA A 100 -17.62 6.15 -0.13
CA ALA A 100 -16.61 6.78 0.71
C ALA A 100 -16.10 8.10 0.10
N GLY A 101 -15.93 8.15 -1.23
CA GLY A 101 -15.59 9.37 -1.95
C GLY A 101 -16.67 10.46 -1.85
N ARG A 102 -17.96 10.07 -1.89
CA ARG A 102 -19.11 10.97 -1.70
C ARG A 102 -19.27 11.47 -0.27
N HIS A 103 -19.01 10.64 0.74
CA HIS A 103 -19.05 11.08 2.15
C HIS A 103 -17.97 12.12 2.48
N CYS A 104 -16.82 12.07 1.81
CA CYS A 104 -15.76 13.07 1.95
C CYS A 104 -16.06 14.40 1.23
N GLN A 105 -17.17 14.45 0.47
CA GLN A 105 -17.63 15.61 -0.29
C GLN A 105 -18.43 16.60 0.58
N ASP A 106 -19.01 16.12 1.67
CA ASP A 106 -19.66 16.96 2.69
C ASP A 106 -18.60 17.53 3.65
N ASN A 107 -18.52 18.85 3.75
CA ASN A 107 -17.40 19.59 4.35
C ASN A 107 -17.12 19.22 5.82
N SER A 108 -18.06 18.58 6.52
CA SER A 108 -18.00 18.21 7.94
C SER A 108 -17.23 16.91 8.23
N ALA A 109 -16.98 16.06 7.22
CA ALA A 109 -16.35 14.74 7.41
C ALA A 109 -14.86 14.67 7.00
N ARG A 110 -14.28 15.76 6.48
CA ARG A 110 -12.90 15.82 5.96
C ARG A 110 -11.82 15.45 6.98
N MET A 111 -12.04 15.70 8.28
CA MET A 111 -11.05 15.38 9.33
C MET A 111 -11.05 13.90 9.74
N LYS A 112 -12.18 13.20 9.65
CA LYS A 112 -12.27 11.79 10.09
C LYS A 112 -11.67 10.80 9.10
N CYS A 113 -11.68 11.15 7.81
CA CYS A 113 -11.15 10.28 6.78
C CYS A 113 -9.62 10.15 6.91
N HIS A 114 -8.89 11.27 7.01
CA HIS A 114 -7.42 11.28 7.05
C HIS A 114 -6.83 10.49 8.24
N GLU A 115 -7.43 10.55 9.43
CA GLU A 115 -6.99 9.76 10.60
C GLU A 115 -7.21 8.25 10.42
N SER A 116 -8.26 7.86 9.71
CA SER A 116 -8.61 6.44 9.51
C SER A 116 -7.70 5.72 8.50
N TRP A 117 -6.98 6.45 7.65
CA TRP A 117 -6.07 5.87 6.64
C TRP A 117 -4.61 5.77 7.10
N CYS A 118 -4.22 6.49 8.17
CA CYS A 118 -2.86 6.45 8.74
C CYS A 118 -2.73 5.59 10.00
N THR A 119 -3.82 5.12 10.61
CA THR A 119 -3.79 4.33 11.84
C THR A 119 -4.45 2.96 11.66
N SER A 120 -3.75 2.05 10.98
CA SER A 120 -3.87 0.59 11.12
C SER A 120 -2.65 -0.08 10.55
#